data_AF-A0A933SZQ5-F1
#
_entry.id   AF-A0A933SZQ5-F1
#
_cell.length_a   1.000
_cell.length_b   1.000
_cell.length_c   1.000
_cell.angle_alpha   90.00
_cell.angle_beta   90.00
_cell.angle_gamma   90.00
#
_symmetry.space_group_name_H-M   'P 1'
#
loop_
_entity.id
_entity.type
_entity.pdbx_description
1 polymer ?
#
loop_
_entity_poly.entity_id
_entity_poly.type
_entity_poly.pdbx_seq_one_letter_code
_entity_poly.pdbx_strand_id
1 'polypeptide(L)' 'MIVPGSIYWNIGFGREKGEVEKDEEGLKTMQALGENIAWLMKKIGK' A
#
# COMPACT_ATOMS: atom_id res chain seq x y z
N MET A 1 -17.04 5.92 -8.70
CA MET A 1 -16.12 5.19 -7.78
C MET A 1 -14.71 5.60 -8.16
N ILE A 2 -13.95 6.22 -7.25
CA ILE A 2 -12.53 6.53 -7.47
C ILE A 2 -11.73 5.50 -6.68
N VAL A 3 -10.83 4.80 -7.36
CA VAL A 3 -9.96 3.79 -6.74
C VAL A 3 -8.55 4.39 -6.70
N PRO A 4 -7.94 4.58 -5.51
CA PRO A 4 -6.55 5.01 -5.43
C PRO A 4 -5.67 3.91 -6.04
N GLY A 5 -4.82 4.30 -6.98
CA GLY A 5 -3.92 3.37 -7.66
C GLY A 5 -2.87 2.79 -6.70
N SER A 6 -2.25 1.70 -7.15
CA SER A 6 -1.06 1.12 -6.53
C SER A 6 0.05 0.99 -7.59
N ILE A 7 1.26 0.71 -7.15
CA ILE A 7 2.41 0.47 -8.04
C ILE A 7 2.56 -1.00 -8.42
N TYR A 8 1.92 -1.91 -7.67
CA TYR A 8 1.86 -3.34 -7.97
C TYR A 8 0.68 -4.01 -7.23
N TRP A 9 0.71 -5.34 -7.12
CA TRP A 9 -0.31 -6.11 -6.42
C TRP A 9 -0.30 -5.81 -4.91
N ASN A 10 -1.46 -5.45 -4.36
CA ASN A 10 -1.62 -5.06 -2.95
C ASN A 10 -1.57 -6.28 -2.01
N ILE A 11 -0.42 -6.94 -1.92
CA ILE A 11 -0.19 -8.08 -1.03
C ILE A 11 1.23 -8.02 -0.45
N GLY A 12 1.42 -8.66 0.70
CA GLY A 12 2.73 -8.91 1.27
C GLY A 12 2.88 -10.40 1.62
N PHE A 13 4.10 -10.92 1.56
CA PHE A 13 4.44 -12.32 1.81
C PHE A 13 5.28 -12.50 3.07
N GLY A 14 4.91 -13.50 3.87
CA GLY A 14 5.68 -13.95 5.04
C GLY A 14 5.08 -15.26 5.54
N ARG A 15 5.91 -16.25 5.88
CA ARG A 15 5.44 -17.55 6.36
C ARG A 15 5.17 -17.50 7.85
N GLU A 16 6.10 -16.91 8.60
CA GLU A 16 6.00 -16.75 10.05
C GLU A 16 5.66 -15.30 10.43
N LYS A 17 5.18 -15.10 11.65
CA LYS A 17 4.87 -13.75 12.16
C LYS A 17 6.11 -12.85 12.09
N GLY A 18 5.95 -11.71 11.42
CA GLY A 18 7.02 -10.71 11.26
C GLY A 18 7.87 -10.89 10.00
N GLU A 19 7.77 -12.01 9.28
CA GLU A 19 8.56 -12.16 8.04
C GLU A 19 8.12 -11.22 6.92
N VAL A 20 6.88 -10.73 6.95
CA VAL A 20 6.40 -9.70 6.01
C VAL A 20 7.21 -8.40 6.10
N GLU A 21 7.90 -8.15 7.22
CA GLU A 21 8.82 -7.01 7.34
C GLU A 21 10.07 -7.14 6.44
N LYS A 22 10.33 -8.34 5.91
CA LYS A 22 11.41 -8.61 4.95
C LYS A 22 10.93 -8.62 3.49
N ASP A 23 9.62 -8.50 3.26
CA ASP A 23 9.06 -8.37 1.91
C ASP A 23 9.17 -6.92 1.44
N GLU A 24 10.34 -6.57 0.90
CA GLU A 24 10.65 -5.22 0.44
C GLU A 24 9.66 -4.73 -0.65
N GLU A 25 9.22 -5.61 -1.54
CA GLU A 25 8.27 -5.27 -2.61
C GLU A 25 6.88 -5.01 -2.03
N GLY A 26 6.38 -5.91 -1.17
CA GLY A 26 5.11 -5.75 -0.48
C GLY A 26 5.08 -4.47 0.36
N LEU A 27 6.13 -4.21 1.13
CA LEU A 27 6.25 -2.99 1.95
C LEU A 27 6.25 -1.72 1.09
N LYS A 28 7.03 -1.70 0.00
CA LYS A 28 7.07 -0.57 -0.92
C LYS A 28 5.72 -0.34 -1.60
N THR A 29 5.02 -1.42 -1.96
CA THR A 29 3.69 -1.36 -2.56
C THR A 29 2.66 -0.77 -1.60
N MET A 30 2.68 -1.23 -0.34
CA MET A 30 1.77 -0.73 0.70
C MET A 30 2.06 0.73 1.06
N GLN A 31 3.33 1.15 1.09
CA GLN A 31 3.70 2.54 1.30
C GLN A 31 3.12 3.43 0.18
N ALA A 32 3.35 3.07 -1.09
CA ALA A 32 2.84 3.85 -2.23
C ALA A 32 1.31 3.89 -2.26
N LEU A 33 0.64 2.77 -1.95
CA LEU A 33 -0.81 2.73 -1.84
C LEU A 33 -1.31 3.69 -0.73
N GLY A 34 -0.67 3.67 0.44
CA GLY A 34 -0.99 4.58 1.55
C GLY A 34 -0.84 6.05 1.18
N GLU A 35 0.25 6.41 0.49
CA GLU A 35 0.49 7.76 -0.03
C GLU A 35 -0.61 8.19 -1.02
N ASN A 36 -1.01 7.30 -1.93
CA ASN A 36 -2.09 7.55 -2.90
C ASN A 36 -3.45 7.71 -2.22
N ILE A 37 -3.75 6.92 -1.20
CA ILE A 37 -4.96 7.07 -0.38
C ILE A 37 -4.97 8.42 0.32
N ALA A 38 -3.88 8.78 1.01
CA ALA A 38 -3.76 10.05 1.73
C ALA A 38 -3.91 11.26 0.78
N TRP A 39 -3.26 11.19 -0.39
CA TRP A 39 -3.41 12.20 -1.44
C TRP A 39 -4.87 12.32 -1.89
N LEU A 40 -5.53 11.19 -2.17
CA LEU A 40 -6.91 11.18 -2.63
C LEU A 40 -7.86 11.76 -1.58
N MET A 41 -7.73 11.35 -0.32
CA MET A 41 -8.52 11.88 0.80
C MET A 41 -8.44 13.41 0.86
N LYS A 42 -7.22 13.95 0.82
CA LYS A 42 -6.98 15.40 0.79
C LYS A 42 -7.66 16.09 -0.40
N LYS A 43 -7.74 15.44 -1.57
CA LYS A 43 -8.38 16.01 -2.77
C LYS A 43 -9.90 15.97 -2.71
N ILE A 44 -10.49 15.02 -2.00
CA ILE A 44 -11.94 14.89 -1.84
C ILE A 44 -12.47 15.55 -0.56
N GLY A 45 -11.63 16.29 0.17
CA GLY A 45 -12.01 17.01 1.37
C GLY A 45 -12.25 16.11 2.58
N LYS A 46 -11.54 14.98 2.67
CA LYS A 46 -11.51 14.08 3.82
C LYS A 46 -10.16 14.08 4.51
#